data_AF-A0A9D6R1B9-F1
#
_entry.id   AF-A0A9D6R1B9-F1
#
_cell.length_a   1.000
_cell.length_b   1.000
_cell.length_c   1.000
_cell.angle_alpha   90.00
_cell.angle_beta   90.00
_cell.angle_gamma   90.00
#
_symmetry.space_group_name_H-M   'P 1'
#
loop_
_entity.id
_entity.type
_entity.pdbx_description
1 polymer ?
#
loop_
_entity_poly.entity_id
_entity_poly.type
_entity_poly.pdbx_seq_one_letter_code
_entity_poly.pdbx_strand_id
1 'polypeptide(L)'
;MKRICCAGALLIALLLPACAAEEQTDAPENSAPLAATVQLVATPTLDATATITPTFTKTATPTITPTFTKTPTPTTTPTPLPVINLSACAPIWQPGYYKIIADIKTPQFDCFQVQGHNIVIDCDNHLITGNNFQGYAFFVLKFRRPLIEETPTNVEIKNCRVTKHRTGIFVGGANNLYLHHNDLSGNYDDVNQDRFGIFLGQAEGGGIRLDTVRGGRVEFNTTNREAVGIDARDSDNIAIRNNTASFNSAWGINLINTSNSEIANNTTENNIRYCAWGTGVVARGCDAGGIILQDGSSNNVVKENNVTGENGNGIFIKAHASRCGNNNVIQKNKIIDAVYNAIEFSFCKDNQVLENELSGSFDAVWFGFSTNTIVRGNTIRNMRNHGINSINSRGSVIENNKIANAGEGIYFSYLQWDPKAFFFLPPSPDQYAQRDNTISNNTLADNAVAAIRVSDYLNSRVFDNVFANNAKNIWVEGKTDGSMIVEGNGH
;
A
#
# COMPACT_ATOMS: atom_id res chain seq x y z
N MET A 1 -14.24 -1.97 23.65
CA MET A 1 -12.92 -1.48 24.12
C MET A 1 -12.47 -0.38 23.18
N LYS A 2 -12.12 0.83 23.65
CA LYS A 2 -11.56 1.88 22.78
C LYS A 2 -10.05 1.65 22.63
N ARG A 3 -9.57 1.32 21.42
CA ARG A 3 -8.13 1.35 21.11
C ARG A 3 -7.73 2.79 20.79
N ILE A 4 -6.58 3.23 21.29
CA ILE A 4 -6.05 4.58 21.10
C ILE A 4 -5.15 4.56 19.87
N CYS A 5 -5.61 5.12 18.75
CA CYS A 5 -4.82 5.25 17.52
C CYS A 5 -4.00 6.56 17.47
N CYS A 6 -4.06 7.40 18.51
CA CYS A 6 -3.71 8.82 18.45
C CYS A 6 -2.21 9.16 18.38
N ALA A 7 -1.29 8.19 18.40
CA ALA A 7 0.15 8.48 18.46
C ALA A 7 0.79 8.91 17.12
N GLY A 8 0.21 8.53 15.97
CA GLY A 8 0.81 8.81 14.65
C GLY A 8 1.00 10.30 14.33
N ALA A 9 0.08 11.14 14.77
CA ALA A 9 0.14 12.59 14.53
C ALA A 9 1.18 13.33 15.39
N LEU A 10 1.66 12.73 16.49
CA LEU A 10 2.65 13.37 17.36
C LEU A 10 4.00 13.53 16.62
N LEU A 11 4.37 12.58 15.76
CA LEU A 11 5.60 12.64 14.97
C LEU A 11 5.58 13.75 13.91
N ILE A 12 4.44 13.93 13.23
CA ILE A 12 4.28 14.99 12.21
C ILE A 12 4.21 16.37 12.89
N ALA A 13 3.54 16.47 14.05
CA ALA A 13 3.50 17.71 14.82
C ALA A 13 4.86 18.12 15.40
N LEU A 14 5.78 17.17 15.65
CA LEU A 14 7.16 17.42 16.10
C LEU A 14 8.11 17.88 14.96
N LEU A 15 7.67 17.86 13.70
CA LEU A 15 8.51 18.12 12.53
C LEU A 15 8.03 19.29 11.65
N LEU A 16 7.00 20.03 12.07
CA LEU A 16 6.63 21.30 11.47
C LEU A 16 7.19 22.46 12.32
N PRO A 17 8.04 23.35 11.77
CA PRO A 17 8.51 24.52 12.48
C PRO A 17 7.39 25.55 12.63
N ALA A 18 6.59 25.43 13.69
CA ALA A 18 5.69 26.48 14.14
C ALA A 18 6.51 27.71 14.54
N CYS A 19 6.13 28.88 14.01
CA CYS A 19 6.94 30.10 14.15
C CYS A 19 6.79 30.74 15.54
N ALA A 20 7.93 30.99 16.20
CA ALA A 20 8.16 31.87 17.34
C ALA A 20 7.43 31.63 18.68
N ALA A 21 8.20 31.28 19.72
CA ALA A 21 8.45 32.15 20.88
C ALA A 21 9.65 31.64 21.71
N GLU A 22 10.36 32.53 22.41
CA GLU A 22 11.47 32.21 23.32
C GLU A 22 11.00 32.16 24.78
N GLU A 23 11.54 31.26 25.62
CA GLU A 23 11.78 31.54 27.05
C GLU A 23 12.81 30.57 27.70
N GLN A 24 13.16 30.82 28.97
CA GLN A 24 14.28 30.24 29.74
C GLN A 24 13.91 30.14 31.25
N THR A 25 14.63 29.40 32.12
CA THR A 25 15.84 28.56 32.01
C THR A 25 15.46 27.05 32.20
N ASP A 26 16.18 26.06 32.77
CA ASP A 26 17.50 25.94 33.44
C ASP A 26 18.03 24.48 33.48
N ALA A 27 19.19 24.29 34.09
CA ALA A 27 19.78 23.01 34.53
C ALA A 27 19.73 22.93 36.10
N PRO A 28 20.39 22.01 36.87
CA PRO A 28 21.52 21.14 36.53
C PRO A 28 21.58 19.68 37.08
N GLU A 29 22.46 18.89 36.45
CA GLU A 29 23.43 17.93 37.02
C GLU A 29 23.11 16.65 37.85
N ASN A 30 24.06 15.70 37.72
CA ASN A 30 24.48 14.60 38.62
C ASN A 30 23.47 13.47 38.93
N SER A 31 23.69 12.24 38.45
CA SER A 31 24.79 11.42 38.98
C SER A 31 25.04 10.10 38.21
N ALA A 32 26.27 9.60 38.32
CA ALA A 32 26.73 8.24 38.03
C ALA A 32 27.56 7.75 39.24
N PRO A 33 28.06 6.49 39.33
CA PRO A 33 27.94 5.37 38.39
C PRO A 33 27.48 4.05 39.06
N LEU A 34 27.47 2.94 38.30
CA LEU A 34 28.15 1.70 38.73
C LEU A 34 28.43 0.79 37.53
N ALA A 35 29.57 0.07 37.55
CA ALA A 35 29.92 -0.90 36.52
C ALA A 35 29.56 -2.33 36.94
N ALA A 36 29.06 -3.13 36.01
CA ALA A 36 28.79 -4.56 36.21
C ALA A 36 29.44 -5.39 35.10
N THR A 37 30.52 -6.09 35.42
CA THR A 37 31.20 -7.03 34.51
C THR A 37 30.36 -8.30 34.30
N VAL A 38 30.14 -8.69 33.05
CA VAL A 38 29.58 -9.99 32.67
C VAL A 38 30.59 -10.73 31.78
N GLN A 39 30.76 -12.02 32.03
CA GLN A 39 31.81 -12.84 31.43
C GLN A 39 31.46 -13.28 29.99
N LEU A 40 32.47 -13.38 29.11
CA LEU A 40 32.30 -14.08 27.84
C LEU A 40 32.11 -15.58 28.08
N VAL A 41 31.04 -16.14 27.51
CA VAL A 41 30.83 -17.59 27.40
C VAL A 41 31.35 -18.05 26.04
N ALA A 42 32.13 -19.14 26.01
CA ALA A 42 32.85 -19.57 24.82
C ALA A 42 31.94 -20.14 23.72
N THR A 43 32.30 -19.88 22.47
CA THR A 43 31.64 -20.41 21.27
C THR A 43 32.01 -21.89 21.07
N PRO A 44 31.04 -22.82 20.87
CA PRO A 44 31.35 -24.19 20.50
C PRO A 44 31.88 -24.28 19.06
N THR A 45 32.93 -25.07 18.85
CA THR A 45 33.55 -25.30 17.55
C THR A 45 32.69 -26.16 16.63
N LEU A 46 32.62 -25.78 15.35
CA LEU A 46 32.10 -26.63 14.27
C LEU A 46 33.10 -27.75 13.95
N ASP A 47 32.63 -29.00 13.94
CA ASP A 47 33.46 -30.17 13.67
C ASP A 47 33.43 -30.57 12.18
N ALA A 48 34.53 -31.14 11.69
CA ALA A 48 34.79 -31.31 10.26
C ALA A 48 34.17 -32.61 9.70
N THR A 49 33.06 -32.49 8.96
CA THR A 49 32.44 -33.63 8.28
C THR A 49 33.15 -33.94 6.95
N ALA A 50 33.46 -35.22 6.71
CA ALA A 50 34.40 -35.65 5.69
C ALA A 50 33.94 -35.48 4.23
N THR A 51 34.88 -35.15 3.35
CA THR A 51 34.68 -35.09 1.89
C THR A 51 34.57 -36.49 1.28
N ILE A 52 33.42 -36.82 0.70
CA ILE A 52 33.23 -38.08 -0.05
C ILE A 52 33.37 -37.80 -1.55
N THR A 53 34.32 -38.45 -2.22
CA THR A 53 34.51 -38.33 -3.69
C THR A 53 33.79 -39.48 -4.41
N PRO A 54 32.67 -39.25 -5.11
CA PRO A 54 31.99 -40.30 -5.85
C PRO A 54 32.78 -40.70 -7.11
N THR A 55 33.05 -42.00 -7.25
CA THR A 55 33.75 -42.55 -8.42
C THR A 55 32.76 -42.80 -9.55
N PHE A 56 32.99 -42.22 -10.73
CA PHE A 56 32.13 -42.40 -11.91
C PHE A 56 32.27 -43.81 -12.51
N THR A 57 31.32 -44.69 -12.19
CA THR A 57 31.14 -45.96 -12.90
C THR A 57 30.27 -45.74 -14.14
N LYS A 58 30.60 -46.36 -15.28
CA LYS A 58 29.79 -46.26 -16.51
C LYS A 58 28.46 -46.98 -16.35
N THR A 59 27.38 -46.21 -16.18
CA THR A 59 26.00 -46.70 -16.30
C THR A 59 25.73 -47.17 -17.73
N ALA A 60 25.03 -48.30 -17.89
CA ALA A 60 24.63 -48.81 -19.20
C ALA A 60 23.58 -47.90 -19.86
N THR A 61 23.57 -47.83 -21.20
CA THR A 61 22.58 -47.07 -21.97
C THR A 61 21.17 -47.58 -21.68
N PRO A 62 20.22 -46.72 -21.26
CA PRO A 62 18.84 -47.16 -21.02
C PRO A 62 18.18 -47.56 -22.34
N THR A 63 17.49 -48.70 -22.33
CA THR A 63 16.63 -49.11 -23.46
C THR A 63 15.44 -48.14 -23.55
N ILE A 64 15.05 -47.78 -24.78
CA ILE A 64 13.99 -46.79 -25.02
C ILE A 64 12.64 -47.41 -24.65
N THR A 65 12.13 -47.09 -23.47
CA THR A 65 10.73 -47.38 -23.08
C THR A 65 9.80 -46.68 -24.09
N PRO A 66 8.79 -47.38 -24.65
CA PRO A 66 7.86 -46.75 -25.59
C PRO A 66 7.14 -45.59 -24.92
N THR A 67 7.22 -44.41 -25.52
CA THR A 67 6.59 -43.20 -25.01
C THR A 67 5.07 -43.39 -24.94
N PHE A 68 4.50 -43.31 -23.74
CA PHE A 68 3.05 -43.20 -23.58
C PHE A 68 2.57 -41.98 -24.35
N THR A 69 1.91 -42.23 -25.50
CA THR A 69 1.17 -41.19 -26.20
C THR A 69 0.09 -40.72 -25.23
N LYS A 70 0.14 -39.45 -24.80
CA LYS A 70 -0.99 -38.86 -24.07
C LYS A 70 -2.18 -38.92 -25.01
N THR A 71 -3.14 -39.80 -24.70
CA THR A 71 -4.50 -39.70 -25.26
C THR A 71 -4.94 -38.25 -25.12
N PRO A 72 -5.36 -37.56 -26.19
CA PRO A 72 -5.77 -36.18 -26.06
C PRO A 72 -6.93 -36.12 -25.08
N THR A 73 -6.74 -35.41 -23.97
CA THR A 73 -7.84 -35.12 -23.04
C THR A 73 -8.96 -34.51 -23.87
N PRO A 74 -10.16 -35.11 -23.93
CA PRO A 74 -11.20 -34.64 -24.82
C PRO A 74 -11.51 -33.18 -24.45
N THR A 75 -11.23 -32.27 -25.37
CA THR A 75 -11.56 -30.86 -25.21
C THR A 75 -13.07 -30.77 -25.21
N THR A 76 -13.67 -30.78 -24.00
CA THR A 76 -15.10 -30.62 -23.81
C THR A 76 -15.48 -29.27 -24.41
N THR A 77 -16.09 -29.29 -25.59
CA THR A 77 -16.73 -28.11 -26.18
C THR A 77 -17.66 -27.56 -25.11
N PRO A 78 -17.45 -26.32 -24.61
CA PRO A 78 -18.21 -25.82 -23.48
C PRO A 78 -19.68 -25.77 -23.86
N THR A 79 -20.52 -26.55 -23.17
CA THR A 79 -21.97 -26.49 -23.32
C THR A 79 -22.39 -25.04 -23.14
N PRO A 80 -23.12 -24.43 -24.10
CA PRO A 80 -23.53 -23.04 -23.99
C PRO A 80 -24.28 -22.81 -22.67
N LEU A 81 -23.81 -21.85 -21.88
CA LEU A 81 -24.47 -21.49 -20.63
C LEU A 81 -25.91 -21.03 -20.93
N PRO A 82 -26.91 -21.43 -20.14
CA PRO A 82 -28.28 -21.01 -20.35
C PRO A 82 -28.38 -19.49 -20.22
N VAL A 83 -28.92 -18.83 -21.24
CA VAL A 83 -29.13 -17.38 -21.25
C VAL A 83 -30.43 -17.06 -20.53
N ILE A 84 -30.35 -16.21 -19.50
CA ILE A 84 -31.48 -15.82 -18.65
C ILE A 84 -31.57 -14.29 -18.67
N ASN A 85 -32.67 -13.77 -19.23
CA ASN A 85 -32.91 -12.33 -19.28
C ASN A 85 -33.52 -11.84 -17.95
N LEU A 86 -32.99 -10.75 -17.41
CA LEU A 86 -33.44 -10.13 -16.17
C LEU A 86 -33.87 -8.67 -16.42
N SER A 87 -35.09 -8.34 -16.01
CA SER A 87 -35.65 -6.97 -16.05
C SER A 87 -35.97 -6.42 -14.66
N ALA A 88 -35.54 -7.11 -13.60
CA ALA A 88 -35.75 -6.77 -12.20
C ALA A 88 -34.70 -7.46 -11.31
N CYS A 89 -34.57 -7.00 -10.07
CA CYS A 89 -33.77 -7.62 -9.02
C CYS A 89 -34.17 -9.10 -8.78
N ALA A 90 -33.20 -10.00 -8.63
CA ALA A 90 -33.42 -11.44 -8.53
C ALA A 90 -32.28 -12.18 -7.79
N PRO A 91 -32.54 -13.31 -7.12
CA PRO A 91 -31.49 -14.22 -6.68
C PRO A 91 -30.90 -15.00 -7.87
N ILE A 92 -29.58 -15.22 -7.86
CA ILE A 92 -28.81 -15.83 -8.95
C ILE A 92 -27.97 -16.98 -8.37
N TRP A 93 -28.43 -18.22 -8.57
CA TRP A 93 -27.84 -19.42 -7.94
C TRP A 93 -27.57 -20.60 -8.89
N GLN A 94 -27.94 -20.52 -10.18
CA GLN A 94 -27.60 -21.55 -11.17
C GLN A 94 -26.41 -21.08 -12.02
N PRO A 95 -25.57 -22.00 -12.55
CA PRO A 95 -24.65 -21.69 -13.63
C PRO A 95 -25.42 -21.13 -14.85
N GLY A 96 -24.95 -20.04 -15.45
CA GLY A 96 -25.70 -19.36 -16.50
C GLY A 96 -25.10 -18.05 -16.99
N TYR A 97 -25.65 -17.54 -18.10
CA TYR A 97 -25.39 -16.21 -18.64
C TYR A 97 -26.60 -15.33 -18.36
N TYR A 98 -26.50 -14.45 -17.38
CA TYR A 98 -27.58 -13.58 -16.93
C TYR A 98 -27.44 -12.23 -17.62
N LYS A 99 -28.35 -11.91 -18.54
CA LYS A 99 -28.35 -10.65 -19.27
C LYS A 99 -29.38 -9.70 -18.68
N ILE A 100 -28.96 -8.50 -18.25
CA ILE A 100 -29.91 -7.43 -17.92
C ILE A 100 -30.47 -6.86 -19.23
N ILE A 101 -31.79 -6.62 -19.28
CA ILE A 101 -32.50 -6.17 -20.50
C ILE A 101 -33.33 -4.89 -20.30
N ALA A 102 -33.19 -4.23 -19.16
CA ALA A 102 -33.84 -2.96 -18.83
C ALA A 102 -33.06 -2.25 -17.71
N ASP A 103 -33.21 -0.92 -17.62
CA ASP A 103 -32.73 -0.17 -16.45
C ASP A 103 -33.59 -0.53 -15.22
N ILE A 104 -32.95 -0.79 -14.08
CA ILE A 104 -33.57 -1.34 -12.87
C ILE A 104 -33.48 -0.34 -11.72
N LYS A 105 -34.61 -0.10 -11.03
CA LYS A 105 -34.64 0.60 -9.75
C LYS A 105 -34.75 -0.40 -8.61
N THR A 106 -33.77 -0.36 -7.71
CA THR A 106 -33.68 -1.24 -6.54
C THR A 106 -34.78 -0.87 -5.53
N PRO A 107 -35.54 -1.82 -4.96
CA PRO A 107 -36.67 -1.50 -4.10
C PRO A 107 -36.24 -0.94 -2.73
N GLN A 108 -35.34 -1.62 -2.01
CA GLN A 108 -34.85 -1.17 -0.68
C GLN A 108 -33.58 -1.89 -0.19
N PHE A 109 -33.43 -3.18 -0.52
CA PHE A 109 -32.30 -4.04 -0.12
C PHE A 109 -31.46 -4.43 -1.35
N ASP A 110 -30.62 -5.45 -1.22
CA ASP A 110 -29.75 -5.93 -2.30
C ASP A 110 -30.54 -6.38 -3.54
N CYS A 111 -30.06 -6.02 -4.73
CA CYS A 111 -30.77 -6.29 -5.97
C CYS A 111 -30.47 -7.68 -6.55
N PHE A 112 -29.20 -8.05 -6.67
CA PHE A 112 -28.78 -9.35 -7.21
C PHE A 112 -27.93 -10.11 -6.18
N GLN A 113 -28.55 -11.10 -5.53
CA GLN A 113 -27.88 -11.98 -4.56
C GLN A 113 -27.32 -13.20 -5.29
N VAL A 114 -25.99 -13.27 -5.41
CA VAL A 114 -25.29 -14.23 -6.28
C VAL A 114 -24.67 -15.34 -5.41
N GLN A 115 -25.22 -16.55 -5.52
CA GLN A 115 -24.92 -17.72 -4.67
C GLN A 115 -24.73 -18.98 -5.54
N GLY A 116 -23.64 -19.03 -6.31
CA GLY A 116 -23.37 -20.18 -7.18
C GLY A 116 -21.99 -20.14 -7.84
N HIS A 117 -21.81 -20.96 -8.88
CA HIS A 117 -20.56 -21.08 -9.63
C HIS A 117 -20.81 -20.99 -11.14
N ASN A 118 -19.81 -20.54 -11.91
CA ASN A 118 -19.88 -20.41 -13.37
C ASN A 118 -21.06 -19.50 -13.80
N ILE A 119 -21.09 -18.31 -13.23
CA ILE A 119 -22.13 -17.29 -13.42
C ILE A 119 -21.49 -16.11 -14.15
N VAL A 120 -22.01 -15.76 -15.32
CA VAL A 120 -21.71 -14.50 -15.99
C VAL A 120 -22.92 -13.60 -15.85
N ILE A 121 -22.72 -12.37 -15.37
CA ILE A 121 -23.72 -11.31 -15.37
C ILE A 121 -23.25 -10.21 -16.32
N ASP A 122 -24.05 -9.97 -17.35
CA ASP A 122 -23.81 -8.93 -18.35
C ASP A 122 -24.95 -7.93 -18.29
N CYS A 123 -24.62 -6.71 -17.90
CA CYS A 123 -25.62 -5.66 -17.80
C CYS A 123 -25.98 -4.99 -19.13
N ASP A 124 -25.28 -5.26 -20.24
CA ASP A 124 -25.55 -4.63 -21.55
C ASP A 124 -25.59 -3.08 -21.51
N ASN A 125 -24.79 -2.48 -20.60
CA ASN A 125 -24.82 -1.05 -20.30
C ASN A 125 -26.13 -0.52 -19.68
N HIS A 126 -26.98 -1.37 -19.09
CA HIS A 126 -28.13 -0.94 -18.30
C HIS A 126 -27.75 -0.34 -16.94
N LEU A 127 -28.59 0.60 -16.48
CA LEU A 127 -28.45 1.30 -15.20
C LEU A 127 -29.21 0.58 -14.08
N ILE A 128 -28.51 0.25 -13.01
CA ILE A 128 -29.09 -0.26 -11.76
C ILE A 128 -28.97 0.86 -10.72
N THR A 129 -30.09 1.49 -10.37
CA THR A 129 -30.14 2.60 -9.40
C THR A 129 -30.56 2.10 -8.02
N GLY A 130 -29.77 2.40 -6.99
CA GLY A 130 -30.06 2.10 -5.59
C GLY A 130 -31.10 3.02 -4.97
N ASN A 131 -31.53 2.69 -3.75
CA ASN A 131 -32.50 3.49 -3.00
C ASN A 131 -31.84 4.03 -1.73
N ASN A 132 -31.77 5.36 -1.59
CA ASN A 132 -31.22 6.07 -0.43
C ASN A 132 -29.84 5.56 0.07
N PHE A 133 -28.96 5.16 -0.86
CA PHE A 133 -27.62 4.63 -0.56
C PHE A 133 -27.61 3.39 0.36
N GLN A 134 -28.67 2.56 0.25
CA GLN A 134 -28.80 1.28 0.96
C GLN A 134 -28.54 0.07 0.06
N GLY A 135 -28.17 -1.05 0.67
CA GLY A 135 -27.94 -2.34 0.00
C GLY A 135 -26.85 -2.33 -1.06
N TYR A 136 -26.79 -3.42 -1.82
CA TYR A 136 -25.83 -3.61 -2.91
C TYR A 136 -26.54 -3.88 -4.24
N ALA A 137 -26.00 -3.43 -5.38
CA ALA A 137 -26.55 -3.85 -6.68
C ALA A 137 -26.27 -5.34 -6.92
N PHE A 138 -25.03 -5.73 -6.65
CA PHE A 138 -24.58 -7.13 -6.66
C PHE A 138 -24.00 -7.50 -5.30
N PHE A 139 -24.51 -8.59 -4.71
CA PHE A 139 -23.95 -9.20 -3.50
C PHE A 139 -23.57 -10.65 -3.79
N VAL A 140 -22.29 -10.88 -4.08
CA VAL A 140 -21.73 -12.24 -4.23
C VAL A 140 -21.47 -12.83 -2.86
N LEU A 141 -22.13 -13.95 -2.57
CA LEU A 141 -22.32 -14.46 -1.21
C LEU A 141 -21.74 -15.87 -1.07
N LYS A 142 -20.86 -16.08 -0.08
CA LYS A 142 -20.59 -17.43 0.44
C LYS A 142 -21.92 -18.02 0.93
N PHE A 143 -22.23 -19.25 0.52
CA PHE A 143 -23.48 -19.91 0.87
C PHE A 143 -23.22 -21.11 1.77
N ARG A 144 -24.00 -21.22 2.84
CA ARG A 144 -23.84 -22.24 3.87
C ARG A 144 -24.86 -23.36 3.64
N ARG A 145 -24.35 -24.55 3.32
CA ARG A 145 -25.09 -25.80 3.57
C ARG A 145 -24.87 -26.20 5.03
N PRO A 146 -25.75 -27.02 5.63
CA PRO A 146 -25.41 -27.69 6.88
C PRO A 146 -24.08 -28.42 6.73
N LEU A 147 -23.11 -28.11 7.62
CA LEU A 147 -21.75 -28.64 7.67
C LEU A 147 -20.75 -28.16 6.57
N ILE A 148 -21.13 -27.33 5.59
CA ILE A 148 -20.19 -26.82 4.56
C ILE A 148 -20.46 -25.34 4.22
N GLU A 149 -19.44 -24.49 4.30
CA GLU A 149 -19.46 -23.13 3.74
C GLU A 149 -18.80 -23.15 2.35
N GLU A 150 -19.61 -23.03 1.30
CA GLU A 150 -19.15 -23.01 -0.09
C GLU A 150 -18.90 -21.56 -0.55
N THR A 151 -17.80 -21.38 -1.30
CA THR A 151 -17.38 -20.08 -1.83
C THR A 151 -17.66 -20.03 -3.34
N PRO A 152 -18.46 -19.06 -3.83
CA PRO A 152 -18.69 -18.82 -5.25
C PRO A 152 -17.40 -18.89 -6.08
N THR A 153 -17.45 -19.49 -7.27
CA THR A 153 -16.26 -19.71 -8.08
C THR A 153 -16.57 -19.50 -9.56
N ASN A 154 -15.70 -18.82 -10.29
CA ASN A 154 -15.93 -18.37 -11.67
C ASN A 154 -17.21 -17.50 -11.75
N VAL A 155 -17.15 -16.32 -11.13
CA VAL A 155 -18.23 -15.31 -11.19
C VAL A 155 -17.70 -14.10 -11.97
N GLU A 156 -18.38 -13.73 -13.05
CA GLU A 156 -18.08 -12.59 -13.90
C GLU A 156 -19.22 -11.56 -13.79
N ILE A 157 -18.91 -10.28 -13.58
CA ILE A 157 -19.90 -9.18 -13.57
C ILE A 157 -19.35 -8.03 -14.41
N LYS A 158 -20.08 -7.66 -15.47
CA LYS A 158 -19.61 -6.73 -16.49
C LYS A 158 -20.66 -5.81 -17.08
N ASN A 159 -20.16 -4.73 -17.71
CA ASN A 159 -20.94 -3.76 -18.48
C ASN A 159 -22.04 -3.06 -17.67
N CYS A 160 -21.95 -3.01 -16.34
CA CYS A 160 -22.99 -2.45 -15.47
C CYS A 160 -22.77 -0.96 -15.21
N ARG A 161 -23.85 -0.17 -15.27
CA ARG A 161 -23.89 1.17 -14.66
C ARG A 161 -24.60 1.05 -13.31
N VAL A 162 -23.96 1.43 -12.21
CA VAL A 162 -24.48 1.25 -10.84
C VAL A 162 -24.26 2.51 -10.01
N THR A 163 -25.30 3.02 -9.36
CA THR A 163 -25.23 4.26 -8.59
C THR A 163 -26.27 4.30 -7.46
N LYS A 164 -26.00 5.06 -6.39
CA LYS A 164 -26.88 5.24 -5.22
C LYS A 164 -27.16 3.99 -4.37
N HIS A 165 -26.30 2.99 -4.41
CA HIS A 165 -26.24 1.88 -3.45
C HIS A 165 -25.30 2.22 -2.29
N ARG A 166 -25.25 1.36 -1.25
CA ARG A 166 -24.22 1.45 -0.22
C ARG A 166 -22.85 1.09 -0.79
N THR A 167 -22.80 -0.06 -1.48
CA THR A 167 -21.67 -0.43 -2.34
C THR A 167 -22.22 -0.93 -3.67
N GLY A 168 -21.63 -0.54 -4.80
CA GLY A 168 -22.09 -0.99 -6.12
C GLY A 168 -22.01 -2.51 -6.27
N ILE A 169 -20.81 -3.07 -6.11
CA ILE A 169 -20.57 -4.52 -6.06
C ILE A 169 -19.94 -4.88 -4.72
N PHE A 170 -20.58 -5.75 -3.94
CA PHE A 170 -19.98 -6.38 -2.76
C PHE A 170 -19.80 -7.88 -2.98
N VAL A 171 -18.60 -8.39 -2.69
CA VAL A 171 -18.28 -9.81 -2.71
C VAL A 171 -17.88 -10.23 -1.30
N GLY A 172 -18.74 -10.98 -0.61
CA GLY A 172 -18.43 -11.57 0.71
C GLY A 172 -17.55 -12.83 0.67
N GLY A 173 -17.17 -13.26 -0.55
CA GLY A 173 -16.19 -14.30 -0.82
C GLY A 173 -16.36 -14.87 -2.23
N ALA A 174 -15.24 -15.06 -2.94
CA ALA A 174 -15.20 -15.72 -4.24
C ALA A 174 -13.81 -16.31 -4.53
N ASN A 175 -13.74 -17.33 -5.39
CA ASN A 175 -12.51 -17.78 -6.03
C ASN A 175 -12.58 -17.53 -7.54
N ASN A 176 -11.51 -17.03 -8.15
CA ASN A 176 -11.47 -16.68 -9.59
C ASN A 176 -12.65 -15.78 -10.01
N LEU A 177 -12.74 -14.61 -9.37
CA LEU A 177 -13.70 -13.54 -9.69
C LEU A 177 -13.23 -12.70 -10.89
N TYR A 178 -14.15 -12.23 -11.74
CA TYR A 178 -13.84 -11.19 -12.74
C TYR A 178 -14.87 -10.05 -12.71
N LEU A 179 -14.48 -8.86 -12.22
CA LEU A 179 -15.29 -7.64 -12.28
C LEU A 179 -14.70 -6.72 -13.35
N HIS A 180 -15.41 -6.43 -14.43
CA HIS A 180 -14.84 -5.58 -15.49
C HIS A 180 -15.80 -4.71 -16.30
N HIS A 181 -15.29 -3.58 -16.79
CA HIS A 181 -16.04 -2.65 -17.65
C HIS A 181 -17.34 -2.13 -17.01
N ASN A 182 -17.36 -1.97 -15.68
CA ASN A 182 -18.48 -1.41 -14.94
C ASN A 182 -18.22 0.06 -14.59
N ASP A 183 -19.22 0.92 -14.73
CA ASP A 183 -19.26 2.25 -14.11
C ASP A 183 -20.08 2.15 -12.82
N LEU A 184 -19.40 2.27 -11.69
CA LEU A 184 -19.95 2.09 -10.36
C LEU A 184 -19.90 3.41 -9.58
N SER A 185 -19.99 4.54 -10.28
CA SER A 185 -19.79 5.88 -9.71
C SER A 185 -21.02 6.43 -8.96
N GLY A 186 -20.77 7.21 -7.91
CA GLY A 186 -21.79 7.89 -7.12
C GLY A 186 -22.58 6.94 -6.22
N ASN A 187 -21.89 5.95 -5.65
CA ASN A 187 -22.40 5.19 -4.51
C ASN A 187 -22.15 5.95 -3.19
N TYR A 188 -22.32 5.29 -2.04
CA TYR A 188 -22.32 5.99 -0.76
C TYR A 188 -20.99 6.67 -0.41
N ASP A 189 -21.08 7.89 0.10
CA ASP A 189 -19.99 8.69 0.67
C ASP A 189 -20.39 9.14 2.09
N ASP A 190 -19.46 9.10 3.04
CA ASP A 190 -19.68 9.42 4.47
C ASP A 190 -19.27 10.87 4.85
N VAL A 191 -19.06 11.74 3.86
CA VAL A 191 -18.78 13.18 4.06
C VAL A 191 -20.00 14.08 3.90
N ASN A 192 -19.90 15.30 4.44
CA ASN A 192 -20.79 16.40 4.11
C ASN A 192 -20.40 17.08 2.77
N GLN A 193 -21.16 18.11 2.37
CA GLN A 193 -20.91 18.89 1.15
C GLN A 193 -19.50 19.52 1.04
N ASP A 194 -18.85 19.79 2.18
CA ASP A 194 -17.52 20.42 2.28
C ASP A 194 -16.38 19.36 2.24
N ARG A 195 -16.73 18.11 1.93
CA ARG A 195 -15.90 16.90 2.05
C ARG A 195 -15.40 16.64 3.48
N PHE A 196 -16.10 17.14 4.51
CA PHE A 196 -15.80 16.85 5.91
C PHE A 196 -16.46 15.54 6.34
N GLY A 197 -15.68 14.59 6.86
CA GLY A 197 -16.15 13.29 7.34
C GLY A 197 -15.46 12.82 8.62
N ILE A 198 -15.76 11.59 9.03
CA ILE A 198 -15.10 10.96 10.18
C ILE A 198 -13.64 10.58 9.87
N PHE A 199 -12.81 10.49 10.92
CA PHE A 199 -11.42 10.05 10.78
C PHE A 199 -11.35 8.60 10.27
N LEU A 200 -10.38 8.30 9.41
CA LEU A 200 -10.37 7.05 8.65
C LEU A 200 -10.00 5.81 9.47
N GLY A 201 -10.59 4.68 9.07
CA GLY A 201 -10.74 3.47 9.89
C GLY A 201 -12.18 3.17 10.30
N GLN A 202 -13.13 4.06 9.97
CA GLN A 202 -14.58 3.85 10.13
C GLN A 202 -15.42 4.12 8.86
N ALA A 203 -14.79 4.56 7.76
CA ALA A 203 -15.47 4.75 6.48
C ALA A 203 -15.93 3.41 5.89
N GLU A 204 -17.15 3.38 5.36
CA GLU A 204 -17.75 2.24 4.67
C GLU A 204 -18.66 2.73 3.54
N GLY A 205 -18.82 1.91 2.50
CA GLY A 205 -19.48 2.28 1.25
C GLY A 205 -18.48 2.44 0.12
N GLY A 206 -18.93 2.36 -1.14
CA GLY A 206 -17.99 2.43 -2.26
C GLY A 206 -18.47 1.94 -3.63
N GLY A 207 -17.56 1.87 -4.59
CA GLY A 207 -17.81 1.26 -5.90
C GLY A 207 -17.76 -0.27 -5.82
N ILE A 208 -16.60 -0.82 -5.43
CA ILE A 208 -16.33 -2.26 -5.29
C ILE A 208 -15.82 -2.57 -3.89
N ARG A 209 -16.37 -3.60 -3.23
CA ARG A 209 -15.79 -4.23 -2.04
C ARG A 209 -15.63 -5.74 -2.21
N LEU A 210 -14.46 -6.27 -1.85
CA LEU A 210 -14.10 -7.69 -1.87
C LEU A 210 -13.66 -8.12 -0.47
N ASP A 211 -14.37 -9.05 0.17
CA ASP A 211 -14.00 -9.68 1.44
C ASP A 211 -13.73 -11.18 1.18
N THR A 212 -12.58 -11.71 1.63
CA THR A 212 -12.19 -13.13 1.46
C THR A 212 -12.20 -13.64 -0.01
N VAL A 213 -11.60 -12.90 -0.95
CA VAL A 213 -11.45 -13.34 -2.35
C VAL A 213 -10.08 -13.97 -2.57
N ARG A 214 -10.01 -15.12 -3.29
CA ARG A 214 -8.76 -15.81 -3.64
C ARG A 214 -8.64 -16.02 -5.14
N GLY A 215 -7.69 -15.35 -5.78
CA GLY A 215 -7.61 -15.32 -7.24
C GLY A 215 -8.74 -14.46 -7.81
N GLY A 216 -8.38 -13.43 -8.58
CA GLY A 216 -9.39 -12.63 -9.25
C GLY A 216 -8.83 -11.47 -10.05
N ARG A 217 -9.70 -10.85 -10.83
CA ARG A 217 -9.41 -9.71 -11.69
C ARG A 217 -10.46 -8.64 -11.45
N VAL A 218 -10.03 -7.42 -11.18
CA VAL A 218 -10.87 -6.22 -11.15
C VAL A 218 -10.26 -5.28 -12.19
N GLU A 219 -10.89 -5.17 -13.36
CA GLU A 219 -10.26 -4.49 -14.50
C GLU A 219 -11.16 -3.56 -15.29
N PHE A 220 -10.66 -2.39 -15.70
CA PHE A 220 -11.40 -1.43 -16.53
C PHE A 220 -12.71 -0.93 -15.90
N ASN A 221 -12.83 -0.92 -14.57
CA ASN A 221 -13.97 -0.35 -13.86
C ASN A 221 -13.73 1.14 -13.54
N THR A 222 -14.81 1.89 -13.39
CA THR A 222 -14.80 3.27 -12.90
C THR A 222 -15.53 3.32 -11.55
N THR A 223 -14.88 3.87 -10.53
CA THR A 223 -15.38 3.91 -9.14
C THR A 223 -15.10 5.30 -8.56
N ASN A 224 -15.97 6.27 -8.88
CA ASN A 224 -15.75 7.69 -8.61
C ASN A 224 -16.88 8.34 -7.81
N ARG A 225 -16.49 9.26 -6.91
CA ARG A 225 -17.39 10.08 -6.06
C ARG A 225 -18.19 9.27 -5.02
N GLU A 226 -17.50 8.37 -4.35
CA GLU A 226 -17.98 7.61 -3.17
C GLU A 226 -16.92 7.62 -2.04
N ALA A 227 -17.18 6.95 -0.92
CA ALA A 227 -16.20 6.84 0.17
C ALA A 227 -14.91 6.12 -0.28
N VAL A 228 -15.04 4.92 -0.86
CA VAL A 228 -13.91 4.10 -1.33
C VAL A 228 -14.19 3.56 -2.73
N GLY A 229 -13.25 3.73 -3.66
CA GLY A 229 -13.42 3.24 -5.03
C GLY A 229 -13.38 1.71 -5.12
N ILE A 230 -12.24 1.12 -4.77
CA ILE A 230 -12.02 -0.34 -4.75
C ILE A 230 -11.43 -0.74 -3.40
N ASP A 231 -12.13 -1.59 -2.65
CA ASP A 231 -11.79 -2.01 -1.29
C ASP A 231 -11.61 -3.54 -1.22
N ALA A 232 -10.40 -4.04 -0.99
CA ALA A 232 -10.12 -5.48 -0.89
C ALA A 232 -9.61 -5.86 0.51
N ARG A 233 -10.28 -6.82 1.14
CA ARG A 233 -10.13 -7.21 2.54
C ARG A 233 -9.92 -8.71 2.68
N ASP A 234 -9.00 -9.13 3.53
CA ASP A 234 -8.73 -10.53 3.88
C ASP A 234 -8.53 -11.46 2.66
N SER A 235 -7.91 -10.93 1.60
CA SER A 235 -7.89 -11.51 0.25
C SER A 235 -6.47 -11.86 -0.25
N ASP A 236 -6.37 -12.64 -1.32
CA ASP A 236 -5.09 -13.14 -1.83
C ASP A 236 -5.07 -13.29 -3.36
N ASN A 237 -3.93 -13.01 -3.98
CA ASN A 237 -3.66 -13.22 -5.41
C ASN A 237 -4.69 -12.53 -6.35
N ILE A 238 -5.01 -11.25 -6.08
CA ILE A 238 -5.92 -10.44 -6.90
C ILE A 238 -5.12 -9.54 -7.84
N ALA A 239 -5.59 -9.38 -9.08
CA ALA A 239 -5.13 -8.37 -10.01
C ALA A 239 -6.14 -7.21 -10.11
N ILE A 240 -5.78 -6.03 -9.61
CA ILE A 240 -6.55 -4.79 -9.75
C ILE A 240 -5.86 -3.95 -10.84
N ARG A 241 -6.41 -3.90 -12.06
CA ARG A 241 -5.72 -3.27 -13.21
C ARG A 241 -6.56 -2.34 -14.07
N ASN A 242 -5.96 -1.28 -14.62
CA ASN A 242 -6.61 -0.41 -15.61
C ASN A 242 -7.94 0.24 -15.13
N ASN A 243 -8.18 0.33 -13.81
CA ASN A 243 -9.38 0.96 -13.26
C ASN A 243 -9.16 2.47 -13.07
N THR A 244 -10.25 3.24 -13.01
CA THR A 244 -10.23 4.64 -12.56
C THR A 244 -10.95 4.73 -11.21
N ALA A 245 -10.24 5.12 -10.16
CA ALA A 245 -10.77 5.24 -8.81
C ALA A 245 -10.41 6.62 -8.23
N SER A 246 -11.24 7.61 -8.52
CA SER A 246 -10.92 9.04 -8.40
C SER A 246 -12.07 9.85 -7.81
N PHE A 247 -11.73 11.00 -7.23
CA PHE A 247 -12.66 11.91 -6.55
C PHE A 247 -13.39 11.26 -5.36
N ASN A 248 -12.86 10.16 -4.80
CA ASN A 248 -13.42 9.50 -3.61
C ASN A 248 -12.98 10.22 -2.34
N SER A 249 -13.71 10.07 -1.24
CA SER A 249 -13.43 10.87 -0.03
C SER A 249 -12.46 10.21 0.95
N ALA A 250 -12.33 8.89 0.92
CA ALA A 250 -11.29 8.17 1.65
C ALA A 250 -10.21 7.68 0.67
N TRP A 251 -10.51 6.68 -0.16
CA TRP A 251 -9.48 5.94 -0.89
C TRP A 251 -9.86 5.63 -2.33
N GLY A 252 -8.91 5.77 -3.26
CA GLY A 252 -9.05 5.25 -4.62
C GLY A 252 -9.07 3.72 -4.59
N ILE A 253 -7.94 3.12 -4.24
CA ILE A 253 -7.78 1.67 -4.03
C ILE A 253 -7.30 1.43 -2.60
N ASN A 254 -7.92 0.49 -1.89
CA ASN A 254 -7.59 0.14 -0.51
C ASN A 254 -7.41 -1.38 -0.35
N LEU A 255 -6.32 -1.81 0.29
CA LEU A 255 -6.06 -3.19 0.68
C LEU A 255 -6.01 -3.29 2.20
N ILE A 256 -6.75 -4.24 2.80
CA ILE A 256 -6.67 -4.61 4.22
C ILE A 256 -6.35 -6.10 4.32
N ASN A 257 -5.31 -6.47 5.07
CA ASN A 257 -4.89 -7.87 5.24
C ASN A 257 -4.82 -8.67 3.92
N THR A 258 -4.43 -8.02 2.82
CA THR A 258 -4.51 -8.57 1.46
C THR A 258 -3.12 -8.72 0.86
N SER A 259 -2.81 -9.89 0.32
CA SER A 259 -1.43 -10.30 0.01
C SER A 259 -1.26 -10.87 -1.39
N ASN A 260 0.00 -10.99 -1.81
CA ASN A 260 0.42 -11.61 -3.08
C ASN A 260 -0.30 -11.06 -4.33
N SER A 261 -0.79 -9.82 -4.25
CA SER A 261 -1.69 -9.20 -5.22
C SER A 261 -0.99 -8.13 -6.05
N GLU A 262 -1.49 -7.87 -7.27
CA GLU A 262 -0.95 -6.88 -8.19
C GLU A 262 -1.94 -5.73 -8.40
N ILE A 263 -1.45 -4.50 -8.29
CA ILE A 263 -2.21 -3.26 -8.42
C ILE A 263 -1.51 -2.45 -9.50
N ALA A 264 -1.99 -2.54 -10.76
CA ALA A 264 -1.21 -2.08 -11.91
C ALA A 264 -1.97 -1.24 -12.93
N ASN A 265 -1.34 -0.18 -13.44
CA ASN A 265 -1.88 0.67 -14.52
C ASN A 265 -3.26 1.30 -14.19
N ASN A 266 -3.59 1.49 -12.91
CA ASN A 266 -4.80 2.19 -12.48
C ASN A 266 -4.57 3.71 -12.43
N THR A 267 -5.65 4.49 -12.59
CA THR A 267 -5.66 5.94 -12.37
C THR A 267 -6.38 6.28 -11.08
N THR A 268 -5.76 7.07 -10.21
CA THR A 268 -6.38 7.54 -8.96
C THR A 268 -6.11 9.04 -8.76
N GLU A 269 -7.17 9.85 -8.83
CA GLU A 269 -7.08 11.31 -8.80
C GLU A 269 -7.90 11.93 -7.66
N ASN A 270 -7.38 12.96 -6.98
CA ASN A 270 -8.13 13.78 -6.01
C ASN A 270 -8.91 13.01 -4.90
N ASN A 271 -8.32 11.91 -4.38
CA ASN A 271 -8.92 11.13 -3.31
C ASN A 271 -8.60 11.75 -1.93
N ILE A 272 -9.56 12.50 -1.37
CA ILE A 272 -9.31 13.45 -0.27
C ILE A 272 -10.58 13.77 0.54
N ARG A 273 -10.41 13.95 1.86
CA ARG A 273 -11.40 14.55 2.77
C ARG A 273 -10.77 15.57 3.71
N TYR A 274 -11.66 16.27 4.41
CA TYR A 274 -11.38 17.01 5.63
C TYR A 274 -11.90 16.22 6.84
N CYS A 275 -11.28 16.37 8.00
CA CYS A 275 -11.76 15.81 9.26
C CYS A 275 -11.07 16.50 10.45
N ALA A 276 -11.60 16.30 11.66
CA ALA A 276 -10.94 16.73 12.89
C ALA A 276 -9.94 15.66 13.39
N TRP A 277 -8.70 16.07 13.66
CA TRP A 277 -7.62 15.24 14.19
C TRP A 277 -7.47 15.47 15.70
N GLY A 278 -7.27 14.39 16.46
CA GLY A 278 -6.77 14.43 17.86
C GLY A 278 -7.48 15.41 18.79
N THR A 279 -6.88 16.59 18.98
CA THR A 279 -7.35 17.70 19.82
C THR A 279 -8.51 18.52 19.22
N GLY A 280 -8.96 18.20 18.00
CA GLY A 280 -10.05 18.88 17.29
C GLY A 280 -9.59 19.75 16.11
N VAL A 281 -8.30 19.76 15.78
CA VAL A 281 -7.76 20.52 14.64
C VAL A 281 -8.29 19.95 13.33
N VAL A 282 -8.91 20.79 12.49
CA VAL A 282 -9.40 20.37 11.17
C VAL A 282 -8.29 20.43 10.15
N ALA A 283 -8.03 19.31 9.46
CA ALA A 283 -7.00 19.20 8.44
C ALA A 283 -7.53 18.50 7.19
N ARG A 284 -6.79 18.64 6.08
CA ARG A 284 -6.99 17.90 4.82
C ARG A 284 -6.33 16.51 4.93
N GLY A 285 -6.57 15.63 3.96
CA GLY A 285 -5.92 14.32 3.90
C GLY A 285 -6.57 13.30 4.81
N CYS A 286 -6.34 13.35 6.13
CA CYS A 286 -6.93 12.41 7.09
C CYS A 286 -6.67 10.92 6.79
N ASP A 287 -5.45 10.56 6.38
CA ASP A 287 -5.07 9.23 5.86
C ASP A 287 -5.78 8.81 4.55
N ALA A 288 -6.45 9.73 3.84
CA ALA A 288 -6.96 9.50 2.49
C ALA A 288 -5.81 9.30 1.49
N GLY A 289 -6.10 8.77 0.31
CA GLY A 289 -5.10 8.70 -0.75
C GLY A 289 -5.45 7.85 -1.96
N GLY A 290 -4.51 7.78 -2.90
CA GLY A 290 -4.67 7.07 -4.16
C GLY A 290 -4.72 5.55 -3.97
N ILE A 291 -3.65 4.97 -3.42
CA ILE A 291 -3.53 3.52 -3.19
C ILE A 291 -3.02 3.25 -1.78
N ILE A 292 -3.82 2.58 -0.93
CA ILE A 292 -3.49 2.32 0.47
C ILE A 292 -3.37 0.83 0.76
N LEU A 293 -2.35 0.45 1.54
CA LEU A 293 -2.13 -0.90 2.05
C LEU A 293 -2.19 -0.86 3.59
N GLN A 294 -3.04 -1.69 4.21
CA GLN A 294 -3.30 -1.67 5.65
C GLN A 294 -3.25 -3.08 6.28
N ASP A 295 -3.03 -3.11 7.60
CA ASP A 295 -3.11 -4.28 8.49
C ASP A 295 -2.52 -5.59 7.90
N GLY A 296 -1.23 -5.56 7.61
CA GLY A 296 -0.46 -6.74 7.23
C GLY A 296 -0.45 -7.05 5.73
N SER A 297 -1.06 -6.21 4.89
CA SER A 297 -1.05 -6.38 3.43
C SER A 297 0.39 -6.44 2.89
N SER A 298 0.83 -7.63 2.44
CA SER A 298 2.25 -7.97 2.21
C SER A 298 2.48 -8.72 0.90
N ASN A 299 3.71 -8.69 0.39
CA ASN A 299 4.11 -9.33 -0.88
C ASN A 299 3.33 -8.82 -2.12
N ASN A 300 2.78 -7.60 -2.07
CA ASN A 300 2.03 -7.02 -3.17
C ASN A 300 2.93 -6.21 -4.11
N VAL A 301 2.54 -6.11 -5.39
CA VAL A 301 3.23 -5.31 -6.40
C VAL A 301 2.32 -4.18 -6.86
N VAL A 302 2.65 -2.94 -6.47
CA VAL A 302 1.95 -1.72 -6.87
C VAL A 302 2.76 -1.05 -7.97
N LYS A 303 2.35 -1.18 -9.23
CA LYS A 303 3.19 -0.78 -10.37
C LYS A 303 2.49 0.05 -11.44
N GLU A 304 3.22 0.93 -12.12
CA GLU A 304 2.75 1.56 -13.37
C GLU A 304 1.43 2.38 -13.21
N ASN A 305 1.01 2.70 -11.97
CA ASN A 305 -0.21 3.45 -11.71
C ASN A 305 0.03 4.96 -11.88
N ASN A 306 -1.02 5.69 -12.27
CA ASN A 306 -1.02 7.14 -12.39
C ASN A 306 -1.82 7.77 -11.23
N VAL A 307 -1.12 8.29 -10.25
CA VAL A 307 -1.66 8.82 -8.98
C VAL A 307 -1.45 10.34 -8.95
N THR A 308 -2.47 11.11 -9.34
CA THR A 308 -2.28 12.54 -9.69
C THR A 308 -3.24 13.47 -8.95
N GLY A 309 -2.83 14.72 -8.75
CA GLY A 309 -3.64 15.72 -8.06
C GLY A 309 -3.74 15.45 -6.55
N GLU A 310 -4.69 16.12 -5.91
CA GLU A 310 -4.82 16.21 -4.46
C GLU A 310 -5.34 14.91 -3.82
N ASN A 311 -4.60 13.81 -3.93
CA ASN A 311 -4.75 12.64 -3.07
C ASN A 311 -4.13 12.96 -1.70
N GLY A 312 -4.67 12.46 -0.58
CA GLY A 312 -4.11 12.73 0.76
C GLY A 312 -2.63 12.34 0.89
N ASN A 313 -2.37 11.04 0.76
CA ASN A 313 -1.08 10.48 0.33
C ASN A 313 -1.22 9.90 -1.09
N GLY A 314 -0.13 9.76 -1.81
CA GLY A 314 -0.12 9.08 -3.11
C GLY A 314 -0.32 7.57 -2.94
N ILE A 315 0.71 6.90 -2.42
CA ILE A 315 0.69 5.47 -2.04
C ILE A 315 1.14 5.33 -0.59
N PHE A 316 0.36 4.66 0.27
CA PHE A 316 0.65 4.59 1.71
C PHE A 316 0.49 3.17 2.28
N ILE A 317 1.54 2.62 2.89
CA ILE A 317 1.49 1.37 3.68
C ILE A 317 1.34 1.73 5.16
N LYS A 318 0.11 1.70 5.64
CA LYS A 318 -0.28 2.09 7.00
C LYS A 318 -0.09 0.93 7.99
N ALA A 319 0.83 1.13 8.93
CA ALA A 319 1.18 0.17 9.98
C ALA A 319 1.08 0.73 11.41
N HIS A 320 0.71 2.01 11.60
CA HIS A 320 0.61 2.59 12.94
C HIS A 320 -0.44 1.85 13.78
N ALA A 321 -0.01 1.25 14.90
CA ALA A 321 -0.81 0.38 15.77
C ALA A 321 -1.59 -0.76 15.04
N SER A 322 -1.10 -1.20 13.88
CA SER A 322 -1.68 -2.23 13.01
C SER A 322 -0.59 -3.17 12.49
N ARG A 323 -0.94 -4.29 11.84
CA ARG A 323 0.10 -5.20 11.31
C ARG A 323 0.86 -4.51 10.16
N CYS A 324 2.18 -4.68 10.17
CA CYS A 324 3.07 -4.10 9.16
C CYS A 324 2.93 -4.81 7.81
N GLY A 325 2.77 -4.04 6.72
CA GLY A 325 2.77 -4.56 5.35
C GLY A 325 4.18 -4.67 4.80
N ASN A 326 4.68 -5.89 4.62
CA ASN A 326 6.09 -6.17 4.35
C ASN A 326 6.33 -6.74 2.95
N ASN A 327 7.57 -6.65 2.45
CA ASN A 327 7.98 -7.18 1.14
C ASN A 327 7.08 -6.70 -0.03
N ASN A 328 6.52 -5.49 0.08
CA ASN A 328 5.75 -4.86 -0.99
C ASN A 328 6.69 -4.11 -1.93
N VAL A 329 6.38 -4.13 -3.23
CA VAL A 329 7.16 -3.44 -4.28
C VAL A 329 6.30 -2.35 -4.91
N ILE A 330 6.71 -1.09 -4.73
CA ILE A 330 6.09 0.10 -5.32
C ILE A 330 7.00 0.56 -6.47
N GLN A 331 6.66 0.24 -7.72
CA GLN A 331 7.56 0.45 -8.86
C GLN A 331 6.96 1.13 -10.09
N LYS A 332 7.70 2.03 -10.75
CA LYS A 332 7.30 2.65 -12.03
C LYS A 332 5.96 3.41 -12.00
N ASN A 333 5.47 3.76 -10.81
CA ASN A 333 4.28 4.59 -10.67
C ASN A 333 4.63 6.05 -10.97
N LYS A 334 3.66 6.81 -11.47
CA LYS A 334 3.72 8.26 -11.61
C LYS A 334 2.87 8.87 -10.50
N ILE A 335 3.48 9.63 -9.60
CA ILE A 335 2.82 10.18 -8.41
C ILE A 335 3.08 11.68 -8.33
N ILE A 336 2.03 12.48 -8.50
CA ILE A 336 2.11 13.92 -8.75
C ILE A 336 1.11 14.66 -7.86
N ASP A 337 1.59 15.66 -7.12
CA ASP A 337 0.81 16.64 -6.34
C ASP A 337 -0.04 16.09 -5.18
N ALA A 338 0.28 14.89 -4.67
CA ALA A 338 -0.34 14.39 -3.44
C ALA A 338 -0.07 15.34 -2.26
N VAL A 339 -1.09 15.57 -1.42
CA VAL A 339 -1.14 16.67 -0.44
C VAL A 339 -0.02 16.57 0.60
N TYR A 340 0.17 15.38 1.17
CA TYR A 340 1.30 15.02 2.03
C TYR A 340 2.38 14.29 1.22
N ASN A 341 2.54 12.99 1.41
CA ASN A 341 3.67 12.21 0.87
C ASN A 341 3.28 11.53 -0.45
N ALA A 342 4.18 11.52 -1.44
CA ALA A 342 3.94 10.75 -2.66
C ALA A 342 3.97 9.24 -2.37
N ILE A 343 4.93 8.80 -1.56
CA ILE A 343 5.00 7.44 -1.00
C ILE A 343 5.25 7.52 0.51
N GLU A 344 4.45 6.80 1.30
CA GLU A 344 4.61 6.70 2.76
C GLU A 344 4.57 5.25 3.25
N PHE A 345 5.43 4.90 4.21
CA PHE A 345 5.29 3.68 5.01
C PHE A 345 6.03 3.83 6.35
N SER A 346 5.75 2.99 7.35
CA SER A 346 6.53 2.96 8.59
C SER A 346 6.46 1.62 9.31
N PHE A 347 7.40 1.36 10.23
CA PHE A 347 7.49 0.15 11.06
C PHE A 347 7.63 -1.18 10.28
N CYS A 348 7.62 -1.14 8.95
CA CYS A 348 7.61 -2.29 8.07
C CYS A 348 9.03 -2.74 7.70
N LYS A 349 9.11 -3.90 7.03
CA LYS A 349 10.38 -4.45 6.56
C LYS A 349 10.35 -4.91 5.11
N ASP A 350 11.53 -4.91 4.50
CA ASP A 350 11.82 -5.50 3.19
C ASP A 350 11.05 -4.83 2.02
N ASN A 351 10.46 -3.64 2.23
CA ASN A 351 9.69 -2.89 1.22
C ASN A 351 10.62 -2.16 0.22
N GLN A 352 10.17 -2.05 -1.03
CA GLN A 352 10.98 -1.53 -2.15
C GLN A 352 10.25 -0.45 -2.93
N VAL A 353 10.93 0.65 -3.23
CA VAL A 353 10.44 1.81 -3.99
C VAL A 353 11.36 2.02 -5.20
N LEU A 354 10.93 1.60 -6.39
CA LEU A 354 11.79 1.41 -7.56
C LEU A 354 11.33 2.20 -8.80
N GLU A 355 12.22 2.99 -9.40
CA GLU A 355 11.99 3.57 -10.75
C GLU A 355 10.71 4.43 -10.91
N ASN A 356 10.16 5.01 -9.83
CA ASN A 356 8.95 5.84 -9.86
C ASN A 356 9.25 7.30 -10.32
N GLU A 357 8.26 7.99 -10.91
CA GLU A 357 8.28 9.44 -11.17
C GLU A 357 7.48 10.16 -10.08
N LEU A 358 8.14 10.98 -9.26
CA LEU A 358 7.54 11.65 -8.10
C LEU A 358 7.67 13.18 -8.23
N SER A 359 6.57 13.93 -8.08
CA SER A 359 6.57 15.41 -8.17
C SER A 359 5.57 16.10 -7.23
N GLY A 360 5.90 17.29 -6.73
CA GLY A 360 4.94 18.26 -6.15
C GLY A 360 4.36 17.92 -4.77
N SER A 361 4.64 16.75 -4.23
CA SER A 361 4.30 16.36 -2.86
C SER A 361 5.10 17.12 -1.81
N PHE A 362 4.78 16.90 -0.53
CA PHE A 362 5.54 17.43 0.60
C PHE A 362 6.88 16.70 0.69
N ASP A 363 6.85 15.40 0.99
CA ASP A 363 8.00 14.50 0.79
C ASP A 363 7.71 13.53 -0.38
N ALA A 364 8.73 13.14 -1.16
CA ALA A 364 8.53 12.14 -2.21
C ALA A 364 8.43 10.72 -1.66
N VAL A 365 9.35 10.35 -0.77
CA VAL A 365 9.32 9.07 -0.06
C VAL A 365 9.61 9.32 1.41
N TRP A 366 8.64 9.06 2.28
CA TRP A 366 8.79 9.14 3.73
C TRP A 366 8.75 7.74 4.35
N PHE A 367 9.75 7.39 5.17
CA PHE A 367 9.68 6.17 5.97
C PHE A 367 10.36 6.19 7.34
N GLY A 368 9.56 5.93 8.39
CA GLY A 368 9.98 5.81 9.78
C GLY A 368 10.13 4.36 10.26
N PHE A 369 11.05 4.12 11.20
CA PHE A 369 11.17 2.88 11.99
C PHE A 369 11.20 1.57 11.17
N SER A 370 11.61 1.65 9.90
CA SER A 370 11.53 0.56 8.93
C SER A 370 12.90 -0.09 8.69
N THR A 371 12.89 -1.35 8.26
CA THR A 371 14.13 -2.14 8.10
C THR A 371 14.28 -2.74 6.70
N ASN A 372 15.53 -2.81 6.22
CA ASN A 372 15.88 -3.33 4.89
C ASN A 372 15.16 -2.61 3.72
N THR A 373 14.77 -1.35 3.90
CA THR A 373 14.07 -0.56 2.87
C THR A 373 14.98 -0.32 1.67
N ILE A 374 14.48 -0.52 0.45
CA ILE A 374 15.18 -0.13 -0.78
C ILE A 374 14.45 1.05 -1.43
N VAL A 375 15.15 2.15 -1.71
CA VAL A 375 14.65 3.25 -2.56
C VAL A 375 15.65 3.44 -3.69
N ARG A 376 15.34 2.92 -4.89
CA ARG A 376 16.30 2.85 -6.01
C ARG A 376 15.77 3.39 -7.33
N GLY A 377 16.58 4.19 -8.02
CA GLY A 377 16.33 4.59 -9.42
C GLY A 377 15.16 5.55 -9.64
N ASN A 378 14.57 6.11 -8.59
CA ASN A 378 13.41 7.00 -8.69
C ASN A 378 13.83 8.37 -9.24
N THR A 379 12.93 9.01 -9.99
CA THR A 379 13.09 10.39 -10.46
C THR A 379 12.17 11.30 -9.64
N ILE A 380 12.78 12.13 -8.80
CA ILE A 380 12.14 12.98 -7.80
C ILE A 380 12.42 14.43 -8.16
N ARG A 381 11.37 15.27 -8.25
CA ARG A 381 11.51 16.68 -8.63
C ARG A 381 10.49 17.58 -7.94
N ASN A 382 10.86 18.82 -7.65
CA ASN A 382 9.94 19.88 -7.19
C ASN A 382 9.16 19.45 -5.92
N MET A 383 9.85 18.99 -4.88
CA MET A 383 9.21 18.64 -3.60
C MET A 383 9.10 19.87 -2.71
N ARG A 384 7.97 19.99 -1.99
CA ARG A 384 7.72 21.14 -1.09
C ARG A 384 8.53 21.06 0.20
N ASN A 385 9.08 19.89 0.54
CA ASN A 385 9.95 19.69 1.68
C ASN A 385 11.10 18.72 1.32
N HIS A 386 10.99 17.41 1.52
CA HIS A 386 12.12 16.48 1.26
C HIS A 386 11.99 15.67 -0.05
N GLY A 387 13.12 15.27 -0.63
CA GLY A 387 13.15 14.20 -1.63
C GLY A 387 12.86 12.84 -0.98
N ILE A 388 13.83 12.31 -0.21
CA ILE A 388 13.67 11.06 0.55
C ILE A 388 13.92 11.35 2.03
N ASN A 389 12.90 11.17 2.87
CA ASN A 389 12.95 11.38 4.30
C ASN A 389 12.90 10.04 5.05
N SER A 390 13.79 9.85 6.04
CA SER A 390 13.78 8.67 6.90
C SER A 390 14.11 8.98 8.35
N ILE A 391 13.43 8.27 9.25
CA ILE A 391 13.50 8.44 10.70
C ILE A 391 13.71 7.05 11.33
N ASN A 392 14.72 6.86 12.19
CA ASN A 392 14.91 5.63 12.98
C ASN A 392 14.94 4.31 12.15
N SER A 393 15.41 4.36 10.91
CA SER A 393 15.48 3.22 9.98
C SER A 393 16.81 2.48 10.01
N ARG A 394 16.78 1.22 9.58
CA ARG A 394 17.94 0.32 9.68
C ARG A 394 18.16 -0.55 8.43
N GLY A 395 19.41 -0.63 7.96
CA GLY A 395 19.78 -1.49 6.84
C GLY A 395 19.24 -1.04 5.48
N SER A 396 18.80 0.22 5.38
CA SER A 396 18.15 0.77 4.19
C SER A 396 19.18 1.14 3.11
N VAL A 397 18.80 1.00 1.84
CA VAL A 397 19.64 1.26 0.67
C VAL A 397 18.98 2.29 -0.25
N ILE A 398 19.59 3.46 -0.38
CA ILE A 398 19.11 4.61 -1.17
C ILE A 398 20.06 4.84 -2.32
N GLU A 399 19.67 4.44 -3.54
CA GLU A 399 20.62 4.25 -4.63
C GLU A 399 20.16 4.69 -6.02
N ASN A 400 21.04 5.29 -6.81
CA ASN A 400 20.76 5.66 -8.22
C ASN A 400 19.53 6.58 -8.43
N ASN A 401 19.02 7.23 -7.37
CA ASN A 401 17.89 8.16 -7.49
C ASN A 401 18.37 9.50 -8.06
N LYS A 402 17.49 10.17 -8.80
CA LYS A 402 17.70 11.53 -9.31
C LYS A 402 16.77 12.47 -8.55
N ILE A 403 17.32 13.43 -7.82
CA ILE A 403 16.58 14.29 -6.89
C ILE A 403 16.91 15.74 -7.17
N ALA A 404 15.93 16.50 -7.66
CA ALA A 404 16.11 17.91 -8.03
C ALA A 404 15.08 18.83 -7.36
N ASN A 405 15.50 20.02 -6.92
CA ASN A 405 14.60 21.06 -6.40
C ASN A 405 13.69 20.56 -5.26
N ALA A 406 14.31 20.24 -4.12
CA ALA A 406 13.66 20.02 -2.82
C ALA A 406 14.33 20.92 -1.75
N GLY A 407 13.86 20.89 -0.50
CA GLY A 407 14.56 21.43 0.67
C GLY A 407 15.82 20.63 0.95
N GLU A 408 15.68 19.46 1.58
CA GLU A 408 16.71 18.42 1.58
C GLU A 408 16.42 17.32 0.55
N GLY A 409 17.40 16.99 -0.29
CA GLY A 409 17.28 15.92 -1.28
C GLY A 409 17.11 14.54 -0.63
N ILE A 410 17.92 14.24 0.39
CA ILE A 410 17.81 13.06 1.26
C ILE A 410 18.02 13.53 2.70
N TYR A 411 17.07 13.29 3.61
CA TYR A 411 17.20 13.57 5.04
C TYR A 411 17.00 12.29 5.87
N PHE A 412 18.02 11.90 6.63
CA PHE A 412 18.05 10.66 7.40
C PHE A 412 18.37 10.97 8.87
N SER A 413 17.39 10.80 9.76
CA SER A 413 17.44 11.32 11.14
C SER A 413 17.04 10.29 12.21
N TYR A 414 17.25 10.66 13.47
CA TYR A 414 16.93 9.88 14.65
C TYR A 414 16.07 10.70 15.62
N LEU A 415 15.02 10.09 16.14
CA LEU A 415 14.30 10.53 17.31
C LEU A 415 14.60 9.58 18.47
N GLN A 416 14.82 10.10 19.69
CA GLN A 416 14.95 9.25 20.86
C GLN A 416 13.67 8.44 21.09
N TRP A 417 13.81 7.11 21.14
CA TRP A 417 12.69 6.20 21.37
C TRP A 417 12.10 6.37 22.79
N ASP A 418 10.85 6.82 22.88
CA ASP A 418 10.05 6.81 24.10
C ASP A 418 9.13 5.57 24.15
N PRO A 419 9.29 4.69 25.17
CA PRO A 419 8.41 3.54 25.37
C PRO A 419 6.91 3.90 25.51
N LYS A 420 6.56 5.13 25.91
CA LYS A 420 5.16 5.55 26.08
C LYS A 420 4.53 5.94 24.73
N ALA A 421 5.21 6.75 23.93
CA ALA A 421 4.78 7.07 22.55
C ALA A 421 4.71 5.82 21.67
N PHE A 422 5.70 4.93 21.79
CA PHE A 422 5.85 3.73 20.96
C PHE A 422 5.43 2.43 21.68
N PHE A 423 4.45 2.49 22.59
CA PHE A 423 3.98 1.36 23.41
C PHE A 423 3.51 0.11 22.63
N PHE A 424 3.25 0.26 21.33
CA PHE A 424 2.84 -0.82 20.42
C PHE A 424 4.02 -1.56 19.76
N LEU A 425 5.25 -1.10 19.97
CA LEU A 425 6.48 -1.73 19.48
C LEU A 425 7.17 -2.55 20.60
N PRO A 426 7.92 -3.62 20.27
CA PRO A 426 8.78 -4.31 21.21
C PRO A 426 9.79 -3.36 21.89
N PRO A 427 10.01 -3.45 23.22
CA PRO A 427 11.00 -2.61 23.91
C PRO A 427 12.45 -2.90 23.48
N SER A 428 13.04 -2.03 22.66
CA SER A 428 14.46 -2.08 22.30
C SER A 428 14.95 -0.77 21.67
N PRO A 429 15.73 0.06 22.38
CA PRO A 429 16.31 1.28 21.81
C PRO A 429 17.16 1.02 20.55
N ASP A 430 17.98 -0.05 20.58
CA ASP A 430 18.90 -0.39 19.50
C ASP A 430 18.22 -0.85 18.21
N GLN A 431 17.00 -1.41 18.29
CA GLN A 431 16.21 -1.80 17.11
C GLN A 431 15.69 -0.57 16.33
N TYR A 432 15.59 0.58 17.00
CA TYR A 432 15.11 1.84 16.44
C TYR A 432 16.22 2.88 16.31
N ALA A 433 17.49 2.52 16.46
CA ALA A 433 18.60 3.40 16.13
C ALA A 433 18.66 3.65 14.61
N GLN A 434 19.06 4.85 14.21
CA GLN A 434 19.26 5.23 12.81
C GLN A 434 20.61 4.67 12.32
N ARG A 435 20.63 3.45 11.78
CA ARG A 435 21.90 2.69 11.64
C ARG A 435 22.01 1.71 10.46
N ASP A 436 23.24 1.29 10.16
CA ASP A 436 23.58 0.28 9.15
C ASP A 436 23.08 0.62 7.71
N ASN A 437 22.76 1.90 7.43
CA ASN A 437 22.15 2.38 6.19
C ASN A 437 23.21 2.69 5.10
N THR A 438 22.80 2.81 3.84
CA THR A 438 23.68 3.16 2.70
C THR A 438 22.99 4.12 1.73
N ILE A 439 23.65 5.23 1.40
CA ILE A 439 23.22 6.24 0.42
C ILE A 439 24.32 6.41 -0.63
N SER A 440 24.12 5.91 -1.85
CA SER A 440 25.17 5.94 -2.90
C SER A 440 24.67 6.05 -4.33
N ASN A 441 25.51 6.51 -5.26
CA ASN A 441 25.20 6.62 -6.69
C ASN A 441 24.02 7.55 -7.03
N ASN A 442 23.52 8.37 -6.09
CA ASN A 442 22.41 9.28 -6.34
C ASN A 442 22.91 10.57 -7.02
N THR A 443 22.08 11.19 -7.85
CA THR A 443 22.33 12.51 -8.44
C THR A 443 21.42 13.53 -7.76
N LEU A 444 22.00 14.52 -7.08
CA LEU A 444 21.25 15.51 -6.29
C LEU A 444 21.57 16.94 -6.76
N ALA A 445 20.55 17.64 -7.24
CA ALA A 445 20.68 18.95 -7.87
C ALA A 445 19.75 20.00 -7.26
N ASP A 446 20.23 21.25 -7.19
CA ASP A 446 19.41 22.43 -6.89
C ASP A 446 18.60 22.35 -5.58
N ASN A 447 19.07 21.59 -4.57
CA ASN A 447 18.38 21.43 -3.29
C ASN A 447 18.68 22.60 -2.34
N ALA A 448 17.64 23.21 -1.78
CA ALA A 448 17.66 24.53 -1.15
C ALA A 448 18.26 24.57 0.27
N VAL A 449 18.36 23.42 0.95
CA VAL A 449 18.94 23.29 2.30
C VAL A 449 20.16 22.38 2.27
N ALA A 450 20.02 21.16 1.74
CA ALA A 450 21.14 20.24 1.50
C ALA A 450 20.79 19.19 0.43
N ALA A 451 21.79 18.64 -0.27
CA ALA A 451 21.56 17.41 -1.03
C ALA A 451 21.35 16.23 -0.09
N ILE A 452 22.27 15.98 0.84
CA ILE A 452 22.16 14.93 1.85
C ILE A 452 22.31 15.53 3.25
N ARG A 453 21.35 15.26 4.14
CA ARG A 453 21.43 15.57 5.57
C ARG A 453 21.30 14.27 6.38
N VAL A 454 22.20 14.07 7.33
CA VAL A 454 22.21 12.90 8.22
C VAL A 454 22.39 13.34 9.67
N SER A 455 21.59 12.77 10.58
CA SER A 455 21.65 13.05 12.02
C SER A 455 21.62 11.77 12.85
N ASP A 456 22.55 11.65 13.82
CA ASP A 456 22.75 10.45 14.67
C ASP A 456 22.84 9.14 13.84
N TYR A 457 23.63 9.19 12.77
CA TYR A 457 23.67 8.24 11.67
C TYR A 457 24.83 7.24 11.84
N LEU A 458 24.57 6.09 12.45
CA LEU A 458 25.59 5.15 12.96
C LEU A 458 25.90 3.98 12.02
N ASN A 459 27.16 3.51 11.98
CA ASN A 459 27.60 2.36 11.18
C ASN A 459 27.14 2.37 9.70
N SER A 460 26.94 3.57 9.14
CA SER A 460 26.24 3.81 7.87
C SER A 460 27.17 4.43 6.83
N ARG A 461 26.78 4.41 5.55
CA ARG A 461 27.65 4.81 4.45
C ARG A 461 27.02 5.85 3.53
N VAL A 462 27.79 6.86 3.16
CA VAL A 462 27.48 7.86 2.12
C VAL A 462 28.69 7.99 1.20
N PHE A 463 28.56 7.62 -0.08
CA PHE A 463 29.66 7.62 -1.05
C PHE A 463 29.14 7.66 -2.50
N ASP A 464 29.98 8.02 -3.46
CA ASP A 464 29.68 8.03 -4.91
C ASP A 464 28.40 8.78 -5.34
N ASN A 465 27.93 9.75 -4.53
CA ASN A 465 26.82 10.63 -4.91
C ASN A 465 27.35 11.84 -5.70
N VAL A 466 26.60 12.28 -6.72
CA VAL A 466 26.93 13.42 -7.58
C VAL A 466 26.11 14.63 -7.17
N PHE A 467 26.76 15.78 -7.04
CA PHE A 467 26.16 17.01 -6.55
C PHE A 467 26.29 18.17 -7.56
N ALA A 468 25.23 18.97 -7.72
CA ALA A 468 25.25 20.23 -8.46
C ALA A 468 24.33 21.28 -7.78
N ASN A 469 24.76 22.54 -7.70
CA ASN A 469 23.95 23.70 -7.25
C ASN A 469 23.24 23.60 -5.88
N ASN A 470 23.54 22.60 -5.04
CA ASN A 470 22.89 22.47 -3.73
C ASN A 470 23.43 23.53 -2.75
N ALA A 471 22.59 24.04 -1.85
CA ALA A 471 23.03 24.98 -0.82
C ALA A 471 24.12 24.40 0.11
N LYS A 472 24.12 23.07 0.27
CA LYS A 472 25.16 22.27 0.93
C LYS A 472 25.13 20.85 0.36
N ASN A 473 26.28 20.23 0.08
CA ASN A 473 26.29 18.87 -0.46
C ASN A 473 25.95 17.82 0.61
N ILE A 474 26.70 17.81 1.71
CA ILE A 474 26.45 16.93 2.85
C ILE A 474 26.40 17.73 4.15
N TRP A 475 25.35 17.55 4.94
CA TRP A 475 25.20 18.05 6.30
C TRP A 475 25.16 16.86 7.28
N VAL A 476 26.12 16.82 8.20
CA VAL A 476 26.21 15.81 9.27
C VAL A 476 25.90 16.45 10.61
N GLU A 477 25.08 15.78 11.42
CA GLU A 477 24.68 16.19 12.77
C GLU A 477 24.70 14.97 13.73
N GLY A 478 24.80 15.23 15.03
CA GLY A 478 24.84 14.17 16.05
C GLY A 478 26.04 13.21 15.91
N LYS A 479 25.84 11.96 16.35
CA LYS A 479 26.86 10.90 16.33
C LYS A 479 26.94 10.22 14.97
N THR A 480 28.16 9.82 14.59
CA THR A 480 28.42 9.08 13.34
C THR A 480 29.39 7.92 13.55
N ASP A 481 29.39 7.32 14.75
CA ASP A 481 30.30 6.24 15.11
C ASP A 481 30.18 5.05 14.15
N GLY A 482 31.33 4.62 13.60
CA GLY A 482 31.43 3.55 12.61
C GLY A 482 30.97 3.92 11.19
N SER A 483 30.54 5.15 10.93
CA SER A 483 30.05 5.58 9.62
C SER A 483 31.16 6.07 8.69
N MET A 484 30.97 5.86 7.39
CA MET A 484 31.83 6.35 6.31
C MET A 484 31.04 7.37 5.49
N ILE A 485 31.39 8.64 5.60
CA ILE A 485 30.72 9.74 4.88
C ILE A 485 31.77 10.41 3.98
N VAL A 486 31.60 10.26 2.68
CA VAL A 486 32.49 10.77 1.64
C VAL A 486 31.71 11.74 0.76
N GLU A 487 32.22 12.97 0.63
CA GLU A 487 31.72 13.92 -0.36
C GLU A 487 32.21 13.49 -1.74
N GLY A 488 31.25 13.11 -2.60
CA GLY A 488 31.52 12.74 -3.99
C GLY A 488 31.84 13.94 -4.88
N ASN A 489 32.20 13.66 -6.13
CA ASN A 489 32.64 14.68 -7.06
C ASN A 489 31.50 15.66 -7.41
N GLY A 490 31.75 16.95 -7.19
CA GLY A 490 30.93 18.04 -7.73
C GLY A 490 31.23 18.31 -9.22
N HIS A 491 30.25 18.90 -9.92
CA HIS A 491 30.35 19.34 -11.30
C HIS A 491 29.86 20.78 -11.46
#